data_AF-A0A6N9J122-F1
#
_entry.id   AF-A0A6N9J122-F1
#
_cell.length_a   1.000
_cell.length_b   1.000
_cell.length_c   1.000
_cell.angle_alpha   90.00
_cell.angle_beta   90.00
_cell.angle_gamma   90.00
#
_symmetry.space_group_name_H-M   'P 1'
#
loop_
_entity.id
_entity.type
_entity.pdbx_description
1 polymer ?
#
loop_
_entity_poly.entity_id
_entity_poly.type
_entity_poly.pdbx_seq_one_letter_code
_entity_poly.pdbx_strand_id
1 'polypeptide(L)'
;MPAIKFIISILLLIVIASFAVKNMGSVELNYYDLQLELHAIELPLMIVLVFPLILGFLIAWLMGIFDRFKLKSTIRKQKRSISSLEEELDRLKNTPQIPEQAESSTDS
;
A
#
# COMPACT_ATOMS: atom_id res chain seq x y z
N MET A 1 -0.84 19.57 25.46
CA MET A 1 -0.96 18.86 26.75
C MET A 1 -1.68 17.54 26.52
N PRO A 2 -1.10 16.39 26.89
CA PRO A 2 -1.70 15.07 26.66
C PRO A 2 -3.08 14.91 27.29
N ALA A 3 -3.36 15.58 28.41
CA ALA A 3 -4.66 15.60 29.06
C ALA A 3 -5.79 16.20 28.19
N ILE A 4 -5.53 17.29 27.46
CA ILE A 4 -6.51 17.89 26.52
C ILE A 4 -6.88 16.89 25.42
N LYS A 5 -5.88 16.18 24.86
CA LYS A 5 -6.10 15.17 23.81
C LYS A 5 -6.95 14.01 24.35
N PHE A 6 -6.70 13.60 25.59
CA PHE A 6 -7.47 12.56 26.26
C PHE A 6 -8.93 12.99 26.48
N ILE A 7 -9.17 14.17 27.05
CA ILE A 7 -10.52 14.73 27.24
C ILE A 7 -11.29 14.79 25.92
N ILE A 8 -10.65 15.30 24.85
CA ILE A 8 -11.28 15.38 23.52
C ILE A 8 -11.60 13.98 22.99
N SER A 9 -10.71 13.01 23.20
CA SER A 9 -10.94 11.62 22.79
C SER A 9 -12.11 10.97 23.53
N ILE A 10 -12.26 11.23 24.83
CA ILE A 10 -13.42 10.75 25.61
C ILE A 10 -14.70 11.39 25.09
N LEU A 11 -14.69 12.71 24.85
CA LEU A 11 -15.86 13.43 24.34
C LEU A 11 -16.28 12.86 22.97
N LEU A 12 -15.30 12.63 22.09
CA LEU A 12 -15.53 12.02 20.79
C LEU A 12 -16.11 10.61 20.91
N LEU A 13 -15.56 9.79 21.81
CA LEU A 13 -16.07 8.44 22.07
C LEU A 13 -17.53 8.47 22.53
N ILE A 14 -17.90 9.40 23.43
CA ILE A 14 -19.28 9.59 23.89
C ILE A 14 -20.20 9.97 22.73
N VAL A 15 -19.76 10.88 21.85
CA VAL A 15 -20.55 11.28 20.66
C VAL A 15 -20.77 10.09 19.73
N ILE A 16 -19.72 9.33 19.43
CA ILE A 16 -19.81 8.14 18.57
C ILE A 16 -20.74 7.10 19.19
N ALA A 17 -20.61 6.82 20.49
CA ALA A 17 -21.47 5.88 21.20
C ALA A 17 -22.93 6.34 21.24
N SER A 18 -23.18 7.63 21.47
CA SER A 18 -24.53 8.21 21.46
C SER A 18 -25.16 8.10 20.07
N PHE A 19 -24.40 8.43 19.03
CA PHE A 19 -24.82 8.24 17.64
C PHE A 19 -25.15 6.78 17.35
N ALA A 20 -24.32 5.85 17.82
CA ALA A 20 -24.54 4.42 17.64
C ALA A 20 -25.87 3.96 18.25
N VAL A 21 -26.12 4.31 19.51
CA VAL A 21 -27.36 3.96 20.21
C VAL A 21 -28.58 4.60 19.56
N LYS A 22 -28.49 5.86 19.14
CA LYS A 22 -29.61 6.57 18.49
C LYS A 22 -29.95 5.99 17.11
N ASN A 23 -28.97 5.45 16.40
CA ASN A 23 -29.13 4.87 15.07
C ASN A 23 -29.20 3.34 15.12
N MET A 24 -29.65 2.79 16.25
CA MET A 24 -29.88 1.36 16.43
C MET A 24 -31.26 0.91 15.89
N GLY A 25 -31.99 1.83 15.25
CA GLY A 25 -33.23 1.51 14.54
C GLY A 25 -32.99 0.50 13.42
N SER A 26 -33.88 -0.49 13.34
CA SER A 26 -33.86 -1.52 12.31
C SER A 26 -34.22 -0.92 10.96
N VAL A 27 -33.46 -1.27 9.93
CA VAL A 27 -33.80 -1.02 8.54
C VAL A 27 -33.81 -2.34 7.79
N GLU A 28 -34.78 -2.49 6.89
CA GLU A 28 -34.92 -3.67 6.05
C GLU A 28 -33.96 -3.58 4.86
N LEU A 29 -33.06 -4.54 4.75
CA LEU A 29 -32.15 -4.70 3.64
C LEU A 29 -32.54 -5.91 2.82
N ASN A 30 -32.98 -5.66 1.60
CA ASN A 30 -33.24 -6.71 0.61
C ASN A 30 -31.94 -7.05 -0.11
N TYR A 31 -31.40 -8.24 0.14
CA TYR A 31 -30.15 -8.69 -0.46
C TYR A 31 -30.20 -10.17 -0.83
N TYR A 32 -29.33 -10.57 -1.77
CA TYR A 32 -29.21 -11.95 -2.21
C TYR A 32 -28.53 -12.80 -1.14
N ASP A 33 -29.10 -13.97 -0.87
CA ASP A 33 -28.47 -14.99 -0.04
C ASP A 33 -27.44 -15.82 -0.84
N LEU A 34 -26.89 -16.88 -0.24
CA LEU A 34 -25.93 -17.77 -0.92
C LEU A 34 -26.55 -18.59 -2.06
N GLN A 35 -27.86 -18.75 -2.07
CA GLN A 35 -28.62 -19.46 -3.11
C GLN A 35 -29.11 -18.51 -4.22
N LEU A 36 -28.74 -17.22 -4.16
CA LEU A 36 -29.17 -16.14 -5.06
C LEU A 36 -30.66 -15.82 -4.97
N GLU A 37 -31.29 -16.14 -3.84
CA GLU A 37 -32.66 -15.74 -3.54
C GLU A 37 -32.67 -14.39 -2.78
N LEU A 38 -33.65 -13.54 -3.10
CA LEU A 38 -33.82 -12.26 -2.42
C LEU A 38 -34.39 -12.50 -1.03
N HIS A 39 -33.66 -12.04 -0.01
CA HIS A 39 -34.09 -12.11 1.38
C HIS A 39 -34.05 -10.73 2.03
N ALA A 40 -35.10 -10.42 2.79
CA ALA A 40 -35.18 -9.23 3.61
C ALA A 40 -34.51 -9.50 4.97
N ILE A 41 -33.43 -8.78 5.26
CA ILE A 41 -32.71 -8.87 6.53
C ILE A 41 -32.87 -7.55 7.26
N GLU A 42 -33.35 -7.63 8.49
CA GLU A 42 -33.43 -6.48 9.38
C GLU A 42 -32.08 -6.25 10.08
N LEU A 43 -31.45 -5.11 9.81
CA LEU A 43 -30.20 -4.72 10.44
C LEU A 43 -30.30 -3.30 11.01
N PRO A 44 -29.68 -3.02 12.17
CA PRO A 44 -29.53 -1.65 12.64
C PRO A 44 -28.86 -0.76 11.60
N LEU A 45 -29.39 0.44 11.37
CA LEU A 45 -28.87 1.41 10.39
C LEU A 45 -27.36 1.66 10.55
N MET A 46 -26.89 1.72 11.80
CA MET A 46 -25.46 1.82 12.11
C MET A 46 -24.60 0.75 11.44
N ILE A 47 -25.04 -0.51 11.42
CA ILE A 47 -24.28 -1.61 10.80
C ILE A 47 -24.18 -1.35 9.29
N VAL A 48 -25.28 -0.95 8.66
CA VAL A 48 -25.36 -0.66 7.23
C VAL A 48 -24.42 0.46 6.81
N LEU A 49 -24.23 1.47 7.66
CA LEU A 49 -23.34 2.60 7.39
C LEU A 49 -21.87 2.29 7.71
N VAL A 50 -21.61 1.68 8.87
CA VAL A 50 -20.25 1.50 9.38
C VAL A 50 -19.54 0.34 8.70
N PHE A 51 -20.25 -0.75 8.39
CA PHE A 51 -19.63 -1.94 7.81
C PHE A 51 -18.99 -1.68 6.44
N PRO A 52 -19.67 -1.06 5.46
CA PRO A 52 -19.06 -0.73 4.17
C PRO A 52 -17.93 0.29 4.29
N LEU A 53 -18.04 1.25 5.23
CA LEU A 53 -16.99 2.23 5.49
C LEU A 53 -15.70 1.55 5.99
N ILE A 54 -15.83 0.66 6.97
CA ILE A 54 -14.69 -0.12 7.49
C ILE A 54 -14.14 -1.01 6.38
N LEU A 55 -14.99 -1.69 5.63
CA LEU A 55 -14.55 -2.61 4.57
C LEU A 55 -13.80 -1.84 3.46
N GLY A 56 -14.31 -0.70 3.03
CA GLY A 56 -13.64 0.18 2.07
C GLY A 56 -12.30 0.70 2.59
N PHE A 57 -12.23 1.11 3.86
CA PHE A 57 -10.97 1.49 4.49
C PHE A 57 -9.97 0.34 4.53
N LEU A 58 -10.39 -0.86 4.93
CA LEU A 58 -9.54 -2.05 4.97
C LEU A 58 -8.97 -2.39 3.59
N ILE A 59 -9.81 -2.36 2.55
CA ILE A 59 -9.37 -2.62 1.17
C ILE A 59 -8.34 -1.58 0.74
N ALA A 60 -8.62 -0.28 0.93
CA ALA A 60 -7.70 0.79 0.57
C ALA A 60 -6.38 0.70 1.35
N TRP A 61 -6.45 0.38 2.64
CA TRP A 61 -5.27 0.20 3.49
C TRP A 61 -4.41 -0.98 3.02
N LEU A 62 -5.04 -2.11 2.67
CA LEU A 62 -4.34 -3.28 2.15
C LEU A 62 -3.68 -2.98 0.81
N MET A 63 -4.39 -2.31 -0.10
CA MET A 63 -3.84 -1.83 -1.38
C MET A 63 -2.59 -0.95 -1.15
N GLY A 64 -2.70 -0.01 -0.21
CA GLY A 64 -1.57 0.84 0.19
C GLY A 64 -0.38 0.04 0.72
N ILE A 65 -0.62 -1.04 1.48
CA ILE A 65 0.46 -1.94 1.93
C ILE A 65 1.15 -2.61 0.72
N PHE A 66 0.38 -3.13 -0.23
CA PHE A 66 0.91 -3.82 -1.41
C PHE A 66 1.76 -2.88 -2.28
N ASP A 67 1.31 -1.64 -2.47
CA ASP A 67 2.07 -0.62 -3.22
C ASP A 67 3.41 -0.31 -2.56
N ARG A 68 3.45 -0.23 -1.22
CA ARG A 68 4.71 -0.03 -0.48
C ARG A 68 5.67 -1.21 -0.66
N PHE A 69 5.16 -2.44 -0.65
CA PHE A 69 5.98 -3.63 -0.93
C PHE A 69 6.56 -3.61 -2.35
N LYS A 70 5.72 -3.30 -3.35
CA LYS A 70 6.16 -3.20 -4.75
C LYS A 70 7.23 -2.12 -4.91
N LEU A 71 7.00 -0.93 -4.34
CA LEU A 71 7.95 0.18 -4.40
C LEU A 71 9.29 -0.18 -3.75
N LYS A 72 9.27 -0.81 -2.56
CA LYS A 72 10.49 -1.26 -1.88
C LYS A 72 11.25 -2.32 -2.70
N SER A 73 10.53 -3.21 -3.38
CA SER A 73 11.12 -4.19 -4.28
C SER A 73 11.81 -3.53 -5.47
N THR A 74 11.16 -2.54 -6.10
CA THR A 74 11.73 -1.76 -7.21
C THR A 74 12.99 -1.02 -6.78
N ILE A 75 12.97 -0.33 -5.63
CA ILE A 75 14.14 0.36 -5.07
C ILE A 75 15.31 -0.62 -4.89
N ARG A 76 15.04 -1.81 -4.35
CA ARG A 76 16.08 -2.84 -4.16
C ARG A 76 16.67 -3.32 -5.49
N LYS A 77 15.84 -3.50 -6.53
CA LYS A 77 16.30 -3.89 -7.87
C LYS A 77 17.17 -2.80 -8.50
N GLN A 78 16.71 -1.55 -8.45
CA GLN A 78 17.46 -0.41 -8.99
C GLN A 78 18.81 -0.24 -8.28
N LYS A 79 18.86 -0.35 -6.94
CA LYS A 79 20.12 -0.29 -6.19
C LYS A 79 21.11 -1.38 -6.60
N ARG A 80 20.63 -2.61 -6.87
CA ARG A 80 21.48 -3.70 -7.37
C ARG A 80 22.03 -3.40 -8.76
N SER A 81 21.20 -2.88 -9.66
CA SER A 81 21.64 -2.49 -11.00
C SER A 81 22.67 -1.37 -10.99
N ILE A 82 22.50 -0.36 -10.12
CA ILE A 82 23.50 0.70 -9.95
C ILE A 82 24.84 0.10 -9.51
N SER A 83 24.82 -0.73 -8.46
CA SER A 83 26.04 -1.37 -7.94
C SER A 83 26.75 -2.25 -8.97
N SER A 84 26.01 -2.98 -9.81
CA SER A 84 26.62 -3.80 -10.87
C SER A 84 27.22 -2.93 -11.99
N LEU A 85 26.53 -1.86 -12.38
CA LEU A 85 27.05 -0.92 -13.39
C LEU A 85 28.30 -0.19 -12.89
N GLU A 86 28.33 0.20 -11.61
CA GLU A 86 29.52 0.79 -10.97
C GLU A 86 30.71 -0.18 -10.99
N GLU A 87 30.48 -1.46 -10.67
CA GLU A 87 31.53 -2.49 -10.71
C GLU A 87 32.03 -2.77 -12.14
N GLU A 88 31.15 -2.75 -13.14
CA GLU A 88 31.54 -2.88 -14.55
C GLU A 88 32.38 -1.69 -15.03
N LEU A 89 32.00 -0.45 -14.65
CA LEU A 89 32.79 0.74 -14.96
C LEU A 89 34.18 0.67 -14.34
N ASP A 90 34.29 0.25 -13.08
CA ASP A 90 35.58 0.11 -12.40
C ASP A 90 36.45 -0.98 -13.05
N ARG A 91 35.86 -2.08 -13.52
CA ARG A 91 36.56 -3.14 -14.27
C ARG A 91 37.06 -2.64 -15.62
N LEU A 92 36.25 -1.91 -16.39
CA LEU A 92 36.65 -1.34 -17.67
C LEU A 92 37.77 -0.30 -17.51
N LYS A 93 37.71 0.52 -16.45
CA LYS A 93 38.75 1.51 -16.15
C LYS A 93 40.09 0.90 -15.77
N ASN A 94 40.08 -0.27 -15.14
CA ASN A 94 41.28 -1.00 -14.72
C ASN A 94 41.76 -2.05 -15.74
N THR A 95 41.10 -2.19 -16.89
CA THR A 95 41.60 -3.03 -17.97
C THR A 95 42.70 -2.27 -18.71
N PRO A 96 43.95 -2.77 -18.77
CA PRO A 96 45.00 -2.14 -19.54
C PRO A 96 44.58 -2.04 -21.01
N GLN A 97 44.51 -0.82 -21.54
CA GLN A 97 44.34 -0.58 -22.97
C GLN A 97 45.47 -1.31 -23.69
N ILE A 98 45.15 -2.37 -24.46
CA ILE A 98 46.12 -3.01 -25.34
C ILE A 98 46.51 -1.95 -26.37
N PRO A 99 47.81 -1.61 -26.53
CA PRO A 99 48.19 -0.58 -27.48
C PRO A 99 47.80 -0.98 -28.91
N GLU A 100 46.91 -0.20 -29.51
CA GLU A 100 46.81 -0.04 -30.96
C GLU A 100 48.11 0.62 -31.46
N GLN A 101 49.15 -0.18 -31.71
CA GLN A 101 50.25 0.18 -32.61
C GLN A 101 50.52 -1.05 -33.49
N ALA A 102 49.82 -1.12 -34.61
CA ALA A 102 50.33 -0.71 -35.93
C ALA A 102 51.23 -1.80 -36.55
N GLU A 103 50.56 -2.69 -37.28
CA GLU A 103 51.01 -3.13 -38.58
C GLU A 103 51.53 -1.92 -39.38
N SER A 104 52.84 -1.73 -39.53
CA SER A 104 53.46 -0.92 -40.60
C SER A 104 54.97 -0.80 -40.37
N SER A 105 55.73 -1.81 -40.82
CA SER A 105 56.92 -1.62 -41.67
C SER A 105 57.74 -2.91 -41.68
N THR A 106 57.33 -3.84 -42.55
CA THR A 106 58.25 -4.43 -43.52
C THR A 106 59.10 -3.29 -44.11
N ASP A 107 60.41 -3.28 -43.92
CA ASP A 107 61.41 -3.06 -44.99
C ASP A 107 62.84 -3.02 -44.43
N SER A 108 63.69 -3.86 -45.04
CA SER A 108 65.16 -3.79 -45.20
C SER A 108 66.10 -3.83 -43.99
#